data_AF-A0A957TVC8-F1
#
_entry.id   AF-A0A957TVC8-F1
#
_cell.length_a   1.000
_cell.length_b   1.000
_cell.length_c   1.000
_cell.angle_alpha   90.00
_cell.angle_beta   90.00
_cell.angle_gamma   90.00
#
_symmetry.space_group_name_H-M   'P 1'
#
loop_
_entity.id
_entity.type
_entity.pdbx_description
1 polymer ?
#
loop_
_entity_poly.entity_id
_entity_poly.type
_entity_poly.pdbx_seq_one_letter_code
_entity_poly.pdbx_strand_id
1 'polypeptide(L)'
;TLAPTLLMAAFYFLVTRRNGWFIFFALLAASCKEEIGLLLFMMGLYAALMLRRPRLGGWIMLLALSWSLVAVLGIQNHFAAGNIHWGRYDYLGATPLAKVMALFTQPGLVWQQLQSADAGGYLFRLLWPVGFVALLAPEILLLALPSLAINLLADFPPMHEVYTLIYAAPILPFVMLATVEGIGRVAGCCTSAAFVGARYLMPRRMHQSNQMRHILRPVTLQLLVFVALVGAFIAQWQHGYLPGGGNYEHYTVSDHDRRAAAIMAQIPADAKVSAQDKLDPHVAGRETVYIFPRTDDADTIFVDVTGPAWPIHPSDLHATIEQLLFTDWGVAAGDDGYLLLRKGLPNRTIPRSFYSAFQPPVSAQPPDQPVSIFGEALALLDHQVHVDEHGETVVQLRWKALRHPLTTDYRIYVAFA
;
A
#
# COMPACT_ATOMS: atom_id res chain seq x y z
N THR A 1 -7.19 -1.20 4.16
CA THR A 1 -7.44 -1.23 5.63
C THR A 1 -8.70 -0.47 5.96
N LEU A 2 -9.49 -0.90 6.96
CA LEU A 2 -10.69 -0.20 7.46
C LEU A 2 -10.37 0.85 8.52
N ALA A 3 -9.12 0.92 8.99
CA ALA A 3 -8.68 1.82 10.06
C ALA A 3 -9.08 3.30 9.85
N PRO A 4 -9.00 3.89 8.64
CA PRO A 4 -9.28 5.31 8.47
C PRO A 4 -10.69 5.72 8.91
N THR A 5 -11.70 4.99 8.43
CA THR A 5 -13.11 5.26 8.76
C THR A 5 -13.39 5.03 10.25
N LEU A 6 -12.80 3.98 10.83
CA LEU A 6 -12.97 3.65 12.25
C LEU A 6 -12.31 4.69 13.16
N LEU A 7 -11.15 5.23 12.77
CA LEU A 7 -10.47 6.32 13.49
C LEU A 7 -11.28 7.62 13.44
N MET A 8 -11.85 7.97 12.28
CA MET A 8 -12.73 9.13 12.17
C MET A 8 -13.97 8.98 13.07
N ALA A 9 -14.59 7.80 13.07
CA ALA A 9 -15.74 7.51 13.93
C ALA A 9 -15.37 7.56 15.42
N ALA A 10 -14.24 6.96 15.81
CA ALA A 10 -13.74 7.03 17.17
C ALA A 10 -13.53 8.49 17.61
N PHE A 11 -12.82 9.29 16.80
CA PHE A 11 -12.61 10.70 17.12
C PHE A 11 -13.92 11.48 17.24
N TYR A 12 -14.88 11.28 16.32
CA TYR A 12 -16.20 11.89 16.39
C TYR A 12 -16.92 11.57 17.71
N PHE A 13 -16.93 10.29 18.13
CA PHE A 13 -17.60 9.89 19.37
C PHE A 13 -16.85 10.33 20.64
N LEU A 14 -15.52 10.47 20.57
CA LEU A 14 -14.71 11.03 21.64
C LEU A 14 -15.11 12.49 21.91
N VAL A 15 -15.18 13.30 20.84
CA VAL A 15 -15.47 14.73 20.94
C VAL A 15 -16.95 14.98 21.27
N THR A 16 -17.88 14.17 20.76
CA THR A 16 -19.31 14.22 21.14
C THR A 16 -19.62 13.60 22.51
N ARG A 17 -18.58 13.17 23.26
CA ARG A 17 -18.67 12.59 24.61
C ARG A 17 -19.51 11.31 24.72
N ARG A 18 -19.68 10.58 23.61
CA ARG A 18 -20.37 9.29 23.56
C ARG A 18 -19.37 8.16 23.78
N ASN A 19 -18.91 8.00 25.03
CA ASN A 19 -17.76 7.13 25.36
C ASN A 19 -17.95 5.67 24.94
N GLY A 20 -19.16 5.10 25.02
CA GLY A 20 -19.40 3.71 24.62
C GLY A 20 -19.12 3.48 23.13
N TRP A 21 -19.60 4.38 22.27
CA TRP A 21 -19.33 4.34 20.84
C TRP A 21 -17.87 4.62 20.51
N PHE A 22 -17.24 5.55 21.23
CA PHE A 22 -15.80 5.77 21.10
C PHE A 22 -15.01 4.48 21.39
N ILE A 23 -15.30 3.79 22.50
CA ILE A 23 -14.63 2.54 22.88
C ILE A 23 -14.84 1.48 21.79
N PHE A 24 -16.07 1.31 21.31
CA PHE A 24 -16.39 0.36 20.25
C PHE A 24 -15.55 0.61 18.99
N PHE A 25 -15.55 1.84 18.46
CA PHE A 25 -14.78 2.17 17.25
C PHE A 25 -13.27 2.19 17.48
N ALA A 26 -12.81 2.55 18.67
CA ALA A 26 -11.39 2.50 19.03
C ALA A 26 -10.87 1.04 19.05
N LEU A 27 -11.64 0.10 19.61
CA LEU A 27 -11.29 -1.32 19.59
C LEU A 27 -11.26 -1.88 18.15
N LEU A 28 -12.25 -1.54 17.34
CA LEU A 28 -12.26 -1.93 15.92
C LEU A 28 -11.06 -1.33 15.17
N ALA A 29 -10.74 -0.04 15.38
CA ALA A 29 -9.59 0.59 14.75
C ALA A 29 -8.27 -0.07 15.17
N ALA A 30 -8.09 -0.32 16.48
CA ALA A 30 -6.91 -0.99 17.03
C ALA A 30 -6.70 -2.40 16.44
N SER A 31 -7.78 -3.11 16.11
CA SER A 31 -7.71 -4.45 15.51
C SER A 31 -7.27 -4.47 14.04
N CYS A 32 -7.23 -3.32 13.36
CA CYS A 32 -6.90 -3.25 11.93
C CYS A 32 -5.40 -3.29 11.63
N LYS A 33 -4.55 -2.77 12.53
CA LYS A 33 -3.09 -2.70 12.34
C LYS A 33 -2.39 -2.38 13.66
N GLU A 34 -1.17 -2.87 13.83
CA GLU A 34 -0.42 -2.80 15.08
C GLU A 34 -0.11 -1.37 15.55
N GLU A 35 0.13 -0.43 14.65
CA GLU A 35 0.48 0.95 14.98
C GLU A 35 -0.73 1.84 15.28
N ILE A 36 -1.96 1.39 14.99
CA ILE A 36 -3.18 2.19 15.21
C ILE A 36 -3.37 2.53 16.70
N GLY A 37 -2.85 1.69 17.60
CA GLY A 37 -2.81 2.01 19.03
C GLY A 37 -2.03 3.30 19.35
N LEU A 38 -1.00 3.66 18.58
CA LEU A 38 -0.28 4.93 18.78
C LEU A 38 -1.13 6.15 18.39
N LEU A 39 -1.99 6.01 17.37
CA LEU A 39 -2.95 7.06 16.98
C LEU A 39 -4.05 7.22 18.05
N LEU A 40 -4.54 6.12 18.61
CA LEU A 40 -5.48 6.15 19.74
C LEU A 40 -4.83 6.71 21.01
N PHE A 41 -3.54 6.45 21.24
CA PHE A 41 -2.78 7.10 22.30
C PHE A 41 -2.80 8.62 22.15
N MET A 42 -2.57 9.13 20.92
CA MET A 42 -2.67 10.58 20.65
C MET A 42 -4.10 11.11 20.85
N MET A 43 -5.14 10.34 20.54
CA MET A 43 -6.52 10.71 20.88
C MET A 43 -6.73 10.76 22.41
N GLY A 44 -6.11 9.86 23.17
CA GLY A 44 -6.11 9.90 24.63
C GLY A 44 -5.42 11.15 25.18
N LEU A 45 -4.28 11.53 24.61
CA LEU A 45 -3.58 12.78 24.93
C LEU A 45 -4.46 14.00 24.62
N TYR A 46 -5.12 14.00 23.47
CA TYR A 46 -6.09 15.03 23.09
C TYR A 46 -7.28 15.09 24.07
N ALA A 47 -7.81 13.94 24.50
CA ALA A 47 -8.86 13.89 25.51
C ALA A 47 -8.41 14.47 26.85
N ALA A 48 -7.18 14.20 27.27
CA ALA A 48 -6.62 14.71 28.51
C ALA A 48 -6.40 16.23 28.46
N LEU A 49 -5.73 16.72 27.41
CA LEU A 49 -5.27 18.10 27.33
C LEU A 49 -6.32 19.04 26.73
N MET A 50 -6.92 18.66 25.60
CA MET A 50 -7.83 19.51 24.84
C MET A 50 -9.26 19.38 25.34
N LEU A 51 -9.75 18.15 25.56
CA LEU A 51 -11.10 17.93 26.10
C LEU A 51 -11.18 18.06 27.62
N ARG A 52 -10.03 18.23 28.31
CA ARG A 52 -9.91 18.34 29.77
C ARG A 52 -10.54 17.15 30.51
N ARG A 53 -10.37 15.95 29.98
CA ARG A 53 -10.82 14.67 30.57
C ARG A 53 -9.61 13.79 30.91
N PRO A 54 -8.74 14.20 31.85
CA PRO A 54 -7.45 13.54 32.10
C PRO A 54 -7.58 12.08 32.52
N ARG A 55 -8.62 11.74 33.30
CA ARG A 55 -8.86 10.34 33.70
C ARG A 55 -9.17 9.45 32.49
N LEU A 56 -10.07 9.90 31.62
CA LEU A 56 -10.41 9.16 30.39
C LEU A 56 -9.20 9.08 29.47
N GLY A 57 -8.53 10.22 29.23
CA GLY A 57 -7.34 10.28 28.38
C GLY A 57 -6.22 9.36 28.87
N GLY A 58 -5.96 9.33 30.18
CA GLY A 58 -4.98 8.44 30.80
C GLY A 58 -5.30 6.96 30.58
N TRP A 59 -6.57 6.56 30.72
CA TRP A 59 -6.99 5.18 30.42
C TRP A 59 -6.83 4.83 28.94
N ILE A 60 -7.21 5.74 28.04
CA ILE A 60 -7.03 5.54 26.59
C ILE A 60 -5.54 5.37 26.26
N MET A 61 -4.70 6.27 26.77
CA MET A 61 -3.25 6.23 26.54
C MET A 61 -2.65 4.91 27.05
N LEU A 62 -3.00 4.50 28.28
CA LEU A 62 -2.51 3.26 28.86
C LEU A 62 -2.91 2.05 28.00
N LEU A 63 -4.19 1.88 27.71
CA LEU A 63 -4.70 0.74 26.96
C LEU A 63 -4.15 0.70 25.52
N ALA A 64 -4.08 1.84 24.86
CA ALA A 64 -3.61 1.94 23.48
C ALA A 64 -2.09 1.71 23.36
N LEU A 65 -1.31 2.19 24.33
CA LEU A 65 0.12 1.89 24.42
C LEU A 65 0.35 0.40 24.72
N SER A 66 -0.38 -0.16 25.69
CA SER A 66 -0.31 -1.60 26.00
C SER A 66 -0.64 -2.45 24.79
N TRP A 67 -1.70 -2.12 24.04
CA TRP A 67 -2.03 -2.81 22.79
C TRP A 67 -0.89 -2.74 21.77
N SER A 68 -0.35 -1.54 21.50
CA SER A 68 0.73 -1.36 20.52
C SER A 68 1.98 -2.15 20.91
N LEU A 69 2.35 -2.16 22.21
CA LEU A 69 3.47 -2.94 22.71
C LEU A 69 3.21 -4.45 22.58
N VAL A 70 2.02 -4.93 22.91
CA VAL A 70 1.65 -6.34 22.74
C VAL A 70 1.69 -6.74 21.26
N ALA A 71 1.16 -5.90 20.35
CA ALA A 71 1.14 -6.20 18.93
C ALA A 71 2.56 -6.23 18.33
N VAL A 72 3.38 -5.22 18.62
CA VAL A 72 4.71 -5.04 18.03
C VAL A 72 5.77 -5.94 18.67
N LEU A 73 5.76 -6.09 20.00
CA LEU A 73 6.79 -6.85 20.72
C LEU A 73 6.37 -8.28 21.07
N GLY A 74 5.07 -8.54 21.20
CA GLY A 74 4.53 -9.85 21.55
C GLY A 74 4.09 -10.65 20.33
N ILE A 75 3.04 -10.18 19.65
CA ILE A 75 2.38 -10.90 18.55
C ILE A 75 3.36 -11.09 17.39
N GLN A 76 3.95 -10.01 16.87
CA GLN A 76 4.90 -10.14 15.76
C GLN A 76 6.09 -11.04 16.12
N ASN A 77 6.68 -10.87 17.30
CA ASN A 77 7.80 -11.70 17.73
C ASN A 77 7.43 -13.20 17.81
N HIS A 78 6.22 -13.51 18.27
CA HIS A 78 5.73 -14.89 18.36
C HIS A 78 5.50 -15.54 16.99
N PHE A 79 4.86 -14.82 16.07
CA PHE A 79 4.45 -15.39 14.78
C PHE A 79 5.46 -15.20 13.63
N ALA A 80 6.33 -14.19 13.72
CA ALA A 80 7.28 -13.85 12.66
C ALA A 80 8.75 -13.98 13.10
N ALA A 81 9.02 -14.61 14.25
CA ALA A 81 10.36 -14.79 14.83
C ALA A 81 11.15 -13.48 14.99
N GLY A 82 10.44 -12.38 15.23
CA GLY A 82 10.98 -11.03 15.32
C GLY A 82 9.97 -10.02 14.79
N ASN A 83 10.41 -8.78 14.64
CA ASN A 83 9.61 -7.73 14.00
C ASN A 83 10.10 -7.55 12.57
N ILE A 84 9.16 -7.70 11.64
CA ILE A 84 9.40 -7.69 10.19
C ILE A 84 9.69 -6.28 9.63
N HIS A 85 9.75 -5.26 10.46
CA HIS A 85 9.88 -3.86 10.06
C HIS A 85 11.06 -3.12 10.70
N TRP A 86 11.73 -3.69 11.71
CA TRP A 86 12.86 -3.02 12.38
C TRP A 86 14.02 -2.70 11.44
N GLY A 87 14.24 -3.52 10.41
CA GLY A 87 15.29 -3.31 9.41
C GLY A 87 15.21 -1.96 8.70
N ARG A 88 14.01 -1.38 8.60
CA ARG A 88 13.79 -0.03 8.01
C ARG A 88 14.41 1.10 8.84
N TYR A 89 14.88 0.83 10.06
CA TYR A 89 15.39 1.84 10.99
C TYR A 89 16.80 1.50 11.50
N ASP A 90 17.54 0.60 10.83
CA ASP A 90 18.82 0.12 11.34
C ASP A 90 19.89 1.21 11.45
N TYR A 91 19.78 2.27 10.66
CA TYR A 91 20.63 3.46 10.76
C TYR A 91 20.49 4.20 12.12
N LEU A 92 19.41 3.98 12.89
CA LEU A 92 19.20 4.57 14.22
C LEU A 92 19.78 3.71 15.37
N GLY A 93 20.28 2.50 15.08
CA GLY A 93 20.95 1.64 16.05
C GLY A 93 20.45 0.21 16.07
N ALA A 94 21.15 -0.68 16.77
CA ALA A 94 20.93 -2.13 16.69
C ALA A 94 19.68 -2.64 17.43
N THR A 95 19.24 -1.97 18.50
CA THR A 95 18.11 -2.43 19.34
C THR A 95 16.92 -1.47 19.27
N PRO A 96 15.68 -1.92 19.54
CA PRO A 96 14.50 -1.04 19.56
C PRO A 96 14.66 0.17 20.48
N LEU A 97 15.25 -0.02 21.67
CA LEU A 97 15.51 1.07 22.60
C LEU A 97 16.57 2.04 22.04
N ALA A 98 17.65 1.54 21.43
CA ALA A 98 18.67 2.39 20.82
C ALA A 98 18.08 3.25 19.69
N LYS A 99 17.24 2.65 18.84
CA LYS A 99 16.52 3.35 17.76
C LYS A 99 15.68 4.52 18.30
N VAL A 100 14.93 4.31 19.38
CA VAL A 100 14.12 5.38 20.02
C VAL A 100 15.02 6.44 20.66
N MET A 101 16.09 6.04 21.35
CA MET A 101 17.01 6.99 22.00
C MET A 101 17.74 7.86 20.97
N ALA A 102 18.09 7.31 19.81
CA ALA A 102 18.76 8.02 18.72
C ALA A 102 17.93 9.21 18.20
N LEU A 103 16.60 9.17 18.28
CA LEU A 103 15.74 10.30 17.92
C LEU A 103 16.08 11.57 18.72
N PHE A 104 16.57 11.41 19.94
CA PHE A 104 16.93 12.51 20.84
C PHE A 104 18.44 12.75 20.90
N THR A 105 19.25 11.70 20.83
CA THR A 105 20.71 11.81 20.97
C THR A 105 21.42 12.07 19.64
N GLN A 106 20.78 11.80 18.51
CA GLN A 106 21.37 11.92 17.16
C GLN A 106 20.44 12.67 16.19
N PRO A 107 20.04 13.92 16.50
CA PRO A 107 19.09 14.68 15.66
C PRO A 107 19.60 14.94 14.24
N GLY A 108 20.92 14.92 14.01
CA GLY A 108 21.50 15.03 12.67
C GLY A 108 21.10 13.89 11.73
N LEU A 109 21.05 12.64 12.25
CA LEU A 109 20.60 11.49 11.47
C LEU A 109 19.12 11.58 11.13
N VAL A 110 18.30 12.04 12.08
CA VAL A 110 16.86 12.26 11.86
C VAL A 110 16.66 13.29 10.75
N TRP A 111 17.37 14.42 10.80
CA TRP A 111 17.27 15.46 9.78
C TRP A 111 17.71 14.96 8.40
N GLN A 112 18.81 14.21 8.33
CA GLN A 112 19.28 13.59 7.08
C GLN A 112 18.23 12.64 6.50
N GLN A 113 17.57 11.84 7.34
CA GLN A 113 16.50 10.95 6.86
C GLN A 113 15.27 11.73 6.38
N LEU A 114 14.86 12.79 7.08
CA LEU A 114 13.74 13.61 6.62
C LEU A 114 14.03 14.29 5.27
N GLN A 115 15.29 14.61 4.99
CA GLN A 115 15.73 15.11 3.68
C GLN A 115 15.73 14.02 2.61
N SER A 116 16.26 12.82 2.90
CA SER A 116 16.25 11.69 1.96
C SER A 116 14.83 11.24 1.61
N ALA A 117 13.91 11.32 2.58
CA ALA A 117 12.50 10.99 2.43
C ALA A 117 11.65 12.06 1.72
N ASP A 118 12.24 13.21 1.34
CA ASP A 118 11.52 14.38 0.84
C ASP A 118 10.29 14.73 1.72
N ALA A 119 10.53 14.89 3.04
CA ALA A 119 9.45 15.16 3.99
C ALA A 119 8.61 16.42 3.62
N GLY A 120 9.24 17.41 2.97
CA GLY A 120 8.56 18.59 2.45
C GLY A 120 7.56 18.23 1.33
N GLY A 121 8.00 17.49 0.32
CA GLY A 121 7.14 16.99 -0.75
C GLY A 121 6.05 16.05 -0.23
N TYR A 122 6.35 15.19 0.75
CA TYR A 122 5.38 14.32 1.41
C TYR A 122 4.24 15.12 2.06
N LEU A 123 4.59 16.11 2.89
CA LEU A 123 3.61 16.96 3.57
C LEU A 123 2.82 17.83 2.59
N PHE A 124 3.46 18.31 1.53
CA PHE A 124 2.78 19.02 0.45
C PHE A 124 1.71 18.15 -0.20
N ARG A 125 2.07 16.92 -0.64
CA ARG A 125 1.13 15.97 -1.26
C ARG A 125 0.01 15.56 -0.31
N LEU A 126 0.29 15.50 0.99
CA LEU A 126 -0.73 15.17 1.99
C LEU A 126 -1.77 16.30 2.18
N LEU A 127 -1.34 17.57 2.13
CA LEU A 127 -2.16 18.73 2.50
C LEU A 127 -2.75 19.49 1.30
N TRP A 128 -2.10 19.41 0.14
CA TRP A 128 -2.56 20.04 -1.10
C TRP A 128 -3.98 19.62 -1.52
N PRO A 129 -4.39 18.34 -1.43
CA PRO A 129 -5.74 17.92 -1.79
C PRO A 129 -6.85 18.61 -0.99
N VAL A 130 -6.55 19.14 0.19
CA VAL A 130 -7.51 19.93 0.99
C VAL A 130 -7.19 21.42 0.96
N GLY A 131 -6.40 21.87 -0.03
CA GLY A 131 -5.97 23.26 -0.21
C GLY A 131 -5.31 23.86 1.03
N PHE A 132 -4.58 23.03 1.79
CA PHE A 132 -3.95 23.39 3.07
C PHE A 132 -4.89 23.83 4.18
N VAL A 133 -6.21 23.68 4.02
CA VAL A 133 -7.22 24.11 5.02
C VAL A 133 -7.05 23.36 6.35
N ALA A 134 -6.53 22.12 6.31
CA ALA A 134 -6.19 21.34 7.50
C ALA A 134 -5.21 22.05 8.47
N LEU A 135 -4.37 22.97 7.98
CA LEU A 135 -3.43 23.73 8.82
C LEU A 135 -4.13 24.66 9.83
N LEU A 136 -5.43 24.92 9.66
CA LEU A 136 -6.23 25.71 10.61
C LEU A 136 -6.61 24.92 11.89
N ALA A 137 -6.34 23.61 11.92
CA ALA A 137 -6.54 22.73 13.07
C ALA A 137 -5.29 21.86 13.35
N PRO A 138 -4.15 22.48 13.69
CA PRO A 138 -2.88 21.78 13.84
C PRO A 138 -2.91 20.75 14.98
N GLU A 139 -3.70 20.98 16.03
CA GLU A 139 -3.85 20.02 17.13
C GLU A 139 -4.56 18.71 16.73
N ILE A 140 -5.34 18.70 15.64
CA ILE A 140 -5.87 17.47 15.06
C ILE A 140 -4.83 16.81 14.16
N LEU A 141 -4.06 17.59 13.37
CA LEU A 141 -2.96 17.05 12.57
C LEU A 141 -1.90 16.34 13.43
N LEU A 142 -1.62 16.86 14.63
CA LEU A 142 -0.69 16.24 15.58
C LEU A 142 -1.12 14.82 16.00
N LEU A 143 -2.40 14.45 15.85
CA LEU A 143 -2.84 13.08 16.13
C LEU A 143 -2.23 12.05 15.18
N ALA A 144 -1.86 12.46 13.96
CA ALA A 144 -1.23 11.60 12.97
C ALA A 144 0.29 11.48 13.16
N LEU A 145 0.89 12.21 14.11
CA LEU A 145 2.33 12.30 14.29
C LEU A 145 3.03 10.92 14.38
N PRO A 146 2.50 9.90 15.10
CA PRO A 146 3.13 8.59 15.13
C PRO A 146 3.25 7.93 13.77
N SER A 147 2.18 7.91 12.96
CA SER A 147 2.22 7.32 11.61
C SER A 147 3.06 8.16 10.65
N LEU A 148 3.06 9.48 10.79
CA LEU A 148 3.94 10.35 10.02
C LEU A 148 5.42 10.06 10.32
N ALA A 149 5.76 9.88 11.60
CA ALA A 149 7.11 9.52 12.02
C ALA A 149 7.50 8.11 11.54
N ILE A 150 6.61 7.13 11.64
CA ILE A 150 6.85 5.78 11.12
C ILE A 150 7.18 5.83 9.62
N ASN A 151 6.41 6.58 8.83
CA ASN A 151 6.61 6.66 7.39
C ASN A 151 7.89 7.42 7.03
N LEU A 152 8.09 8.63 7.56
CA LEU A 152 9.20 9.50 7.16
C LEU A 152 10.56 9.10 7.74
N LEU A 153 10.60 8.34 8.84
CA LEU A 153 11.84 7.84 9.43
C LEU A 153 12.24 6.47 8.87
N ALA A 154 11.41 5.85 8.04
CA ALA A 154 11.75 4.55 7.46
C ALA A 154 12.77 4.76 6.33
N ASP A 155 13.87 4.02 6.36
CA ASP A 155 14.74 3.81 5.20
C ASP A 155 14.10 2.78 4.26
N PHE A 156 12.94 3.16 3.74
CA PHE A 156 12.11 2.33 2.89
C PHE A 156 11.29 3.22 1.95
N PRO A 157 11.78 3.52 0.74
CA PRO A 157 11.15 4.46 -0.19
C PRO A 157 9.64 4.27 -0.40
N PRO A 158 9.09 3.04 -0.45
CA PRO A 158 7.65 2.83 -0.56
C PRO A 158 6.80 3.54 0.52
N MET A 159 7.34 3.76 1.73
CA MET A 159 6.63 4.48 2.81
C MET A 159 6.54 5.99 2.59
N HIS A 160 7.30 6.55 1.66
CA HIS A 160 7.30 7.97 1.31
C HIS A 160 6.33 8.28 0.16
N GLU A 161 5.70 7.26 -0.42
CA GLU A 161 4.71 7.42 -1.46
C GLU A 161 3.31 7.71 -0.88
N VAL A 162 2.74 8.86 -1.25
CA VAL A 162 1.45 9.35 -0.73
C VAL A 162 0.26 8.87 -1.57
N TYR A 163 0.43 8.80 -2.90
CA TYR A 163 -0.68 8.58 -3.84
C TYR A 163 -0.70 7.19 -4.47
N THR A 164 0.45 6.52 -4.54
CA THR A 164 0.59 5.23 -5.23
C THR A 164 0.54 4.05 -4.26
N LEU A 165 0.88 4.26 -2.98
CA LEU A 165 0.98 3.20 -1.98
C LEU A 165 0.17 3.49 -0.72
N ILE A 166 -0.04 2.44 0.07
CA ILE A 166 -1.03 2.39 1.14
C ILE A 166 -0.60 3.06 2.46
N TYR A 167 0.67 3.47 2.59
CA TYR A 167 1.27 3.84 3.88
C TYR A 167 0.72 5.14 4.46
N ALA A 168 0.23 6.06 3.63
CA ALA A 168 -0.40 7.31 4.09
C ALA A 168 -1.80 7.08 4.70
N ALA A 169 -2.45 5.92 4.49
CA ALA A 169 -3.84 5.69 4.87
C ALA A 169 -4.17 6.00 6.35
N PRO A 170 -3.34 5.64 7.36
CA PRO A 170 -3.62 5.96 8.76
C PRO A 170 -3.53 7.46 9.11
N ILE A 171 -2.89 8.27 8.26
CA ILE A 171 -2.71 9.72 8.44
C ILE A 171 -3.93 10.50 7.93
N LEU A 172 -4.52 10.05 6.82
CA LEU A 172 -5.62 10.73 6.12
C LEU A 172 -6.84 11.10 6.99
N PRO A 173 -7.32 10.25 7.93
CA PRO A 173 -8.40 10.61 8.84
C PRO A 173 -8.20 11.96 9.51
N PHE A 174 -6.98 12.24 9.97
CA PHE A 174 -6.68 13.44 10.73
C PHE A 174 -6.52 14.66 9.83
N VAL A 175 -6.06 14.49 8.60
CA VAL A 175 -6.06 15.55 7.58
C VAL A 175 -7.50 15.97 7.27
N MET A 176 -8.39 15.00 7.06
CA MET A 176 -9.82 15.25 6.81
C MET A 176 -10.52 15.89 8.01
N LEU A 177 -10.31 15.35 9.21
CA LEU A 177 -10.86 15.92 10.45
C LEU A 177 -10.35 17.34 10.71
N ALA A 178 -9.06 17.59 10.51
CA ALA A 178 -8.45 18.91 10.65
C ALA A 178 -9.02 19.91 9.62
N THR A 179 -9.35 19.44 8.41
CA THR A 179 -9.97 20.26 7.38
C THR A 179 -11.37 20.69 7.79
N VAL A 180 -12.20 19.75 8.27
CA VAL A 180 -13.55 20.03 8.76
C VAL A 180 -13.53 20.99 9.94
N GLU A 181 -12.64 20.77 10.91
CA GLU A 181 -12.48 21.66 12.07
C GLU A 181 -11.95 23.03 11.66
N GLY A 182 -11.00 23.10 10.73
CA GLY A 182 -10.45 24.34 10.18
C GLY A 182 -11.54 25.23 9.56
N ILE A 183 -12.42 24.63 8.75
CA ILE A 183 -13.58 25.31 8.18
C ILE A 183 -14.54 25.75 9.31
N GLY A 184 -14.83 24.87 10.28
CA GLY A 184 -15.72 25.15 11.41
C GLY A 184 -15.28 26.35 12.27
N ARG A 185 -13.97 26.53 12.45
CA ARG A 185 -13.36 27.66 13.18
C ARG A 185 -13.60 29.00 12.49
N VAL A 186 -13.31 29.05 11.19
CA VAL A 186 -13.59 30.24 10.36
C VAL A 186 -15.10 30.49 10.29
N ALA A 187 -15.88 29.41 10.35
CA ALA A 187 -17.33 29.51 10.30
C ALA A 187 -17.92 30.11 11.56
N GLY A 188 -17.12 30.31 12.62
CA GLY A 188 -17.57 30.66 13.97
C GLY A 188 -18.69 29.75 14.48
N CYS A 189 -18.79 28.53 13.94
CA CYS A 189 -19.74 27.49 14.35
C CYS A 189 -19.23 26.71 15.56
N CYS A 190 -18.07 27.08 16.11
CA CYS A 190 -17.61 26.67 17.42
C CYS A 190 -18.35 27.43 18.56
N THR A 191 -19.68 27.53 18.51
CA THR A 191 -20.52 27.91 19.66
C THR A 191 -21.10 26.71 20.41
N SER A 192 -20.79 25.48 20.01
CA SER A 192 -21.07 24.30 20.83
C SER A 192 -19.82 23.91 21.63
N ALA A 193 -19.95 23.93 22.96
CA ALA A 193 -18.94 23.51 23.94
C ALA A 193 -18.47 22.03 23.81
N ALA A 194 -18.86 21.34 22.74
CA ALA A 194 -18.49 19.97 22.44
C ALA A 194 -17.16 19.84 21.69
N PHE A 195 -16.79 20.81 20.83
CA PHE A 195 -15.67 20.63 19.87
C PHE A 195 -14.43 21.50 20.14
N VAL A 196 -14.44 22.40 21.13
CA VAL A 196 -13.34 23.36 21.34
C VAL A 196 -12.88 23.41 22.78
N GLY A 197 -11.74 22.76 23.06
CA GLY A 197 -10.88 23.02 24.22
C GLY A 197 -10.25 24.42 24.24
N ALA A 198 -10.36 25.18 23.15
CA ALA A 198 -9.86 26.55 23.03
C ALA A 198 -10.81 27.65 23.55
N ARG A 199 -11.86 27.29 24.31
CA ARG A 199 -12.78 28.28 24.92
C ARG A 199 -12.14 29.08 26.06
N TYR A 200 -10.91 28.75 26.47
CA TYR A 200 -10.27 29.34 27.66
C TYR A 200 -9.02 30.19 27.40
N LEU A 201 -8.50 30.26 26.16
CA LEU A 201 -7.32 31.08 25.84
C LEU A 201 -7.64 32.44 25.20
N MET A 202 -8.89 32.73 24.88
CA MET A 202 -9.29 34.05 24.37
C MET A 202 -10.02 34.87 25.43
N PRO A 203 -9.55 36.09 25.77
CA PRO A 203 -10.27 37.01 26.63
C PRO A 203 -11.61 37.35 26.01
N ARG A 204 -12.66 37.27 26.83
CA ARG A 204 -14.03 37.62 26.47
C ARG A 204 -14.18 39.15 26.38
N ARG A 205 -13.60 39.78 25.37
CA ARG A 205 -13.87 41.18 25.03
C ARG A 205 -13.75 41.43 23.53
N MET A 206 -14.90 41.59 22.87
CA MET A 206 -15.14 42.80 22.08
C MET A 206 -16.61 42.84 21.64
N HIS A 207 -17.33 43.74 22.30
CA HIS A 207 -18.53 44.34 21.77
C HIS A 207 -18.07 45.29 20.66
N GLN A 208 -18.25 44.93 19.39
CA GLN A 208 -18.01 45.86 18.27
C GLN A 208 -18.85 45.48 17.04
N SER A 209 -19.74 46.42 16.71
CA SER A 209 -20.49 46.56 15.46
C SER A 209 -19.64 46.28 14.23
N ASN A 210 -20.16 45.57 13.21
CA ASN A 210 -19.90 45.85 11.80
C ASN A 210 -20.67 44.91 10.85
N GLN A 211 -21.60 45.48 10.08
CA GLN A 211 -22.37 44.88 8.99
C GLN A 211 -21.47 44.14 7.95
N MET A 212 -20.21 44.56 7.79
CA MET A 212 -19.19 43.94 6.93
C MET A 212 -18.82 42.49 7.34
N ARG A 213 -18.90 42.13 8.62
CA ARG A 213 -18.60 40.76 9.11
C ARG A 213 -19.67 39.74 8.70
N HIS A 214 -20.89 40.18 8.40
CA HIS A 214 -21.97 39.30 7.95
C HIS A 214 -21.81 38.87 6.48
N ILE A 215 -21.08 39.64 5.67
CA ILE A 215 -20.85 39.33 4.24
C ILE A 215 -19.51 38.62 4.04
N LEU A 216 -18.43 39.06 4.69
CA LEU A 216 -17.11 38.48 4.49
C LEU A 216 -17.01 37.04 5.00
N ARG A 217 -17.67 36.71 6.11
CA ARG A 217 -17.64 35.36 6.71
C ARG A 217 -18.23 34.25 5.84
N PRO A 218 -19.46 34.36 5.28
CA PRO A 218 -19.99 33.33 4.39
C PRO A 218 -19.15 33.20 3.11
N VAL A 219 -18.61 34.30 2.59
CA VAL A 219 -17.72 34.28 1.42
C VAL A 219 -16.41 33.54 1.73
N THR A 220 -15.76 33.81 2.86
CA THR A 220 -14.54 33.09 3.26
C THR A 220 -14.82 31.60 3.45
N LEU A 221 -15.99 31.23 3.99
CA LEU A 221 -16.36 29.83 4.15
C LEU A 221 -16.59 29.13 2.83
N GLN A 222 -17.37 29.75 1.94
CA GLN A 222 -17.60 29.24 0.60
C GLN A 222 -16.27 29.08 -0.12
N LEU A 223 -15.35 30.04 0.03
CA LEU A 223 -14.01 29.95 -0.55
C LEU A 223 -13.20 28.79 0.03
N LEU A 224 -13.17 28.58 1.35
CA LEU A 224 -12.42 27.47 1.97
C LEU A 224 -12.98 26.10 1.56
N VAL A 225 -14.31 25.97 1.56
CA VAL A 225 -15.00 24.77 1.07
C VAL A 225 -14.69 24.56 -0.41
N PHE A 226 -14.79 25.61 -1.23
CA PHE A 226 -14.47 25.54 -2.65
C PHE A 226 -13.02 25.14 -2.90
N VAL A 227 -12.06 25.74 -2.20
CA VAL A 227 -10.64 25.41 -2.30
C VAL A 227 -10.38 23.95 -1.91
N ALA A 228 -10.96 23.47 -0.81
CA ALA A 228 -10.82 22.08 -0.40
C ALA A 228 -11.47 21.10 -1.41
N LEU A 229 -12.65 21.41 -1.93
CA LEU A 229 -13.34 20.56 -2.90
C LEU A 229 -12.63 20.55 -4.26
N VAL A 230 -12.14 21.70 -4.73
CA VAL A 230 -11.38 21.80 -5.99
C VAL A 230 -10.05 21.08 -5.85
N GLY A 231 -9.33 21.26 -4.74
CA GLY A 231 -8.11 20.51 -4.45
C GLY A 231 -8.34 19.00 -4.46
N ALA A 232 -9.42 18.55 -3.80
CA ALA A 232 -9.75 17.14 -3.70
C ALA A 232 -10.15 16.57 -5.06
N PHE A 233 -10.90 17.35 -5.86
CA PHE A 233 -11.26 16.98 -7.23
C PHE A 233 -10.03 16.87 -8.13
N ILE A 234 -9.10 17.83 -8.07
CA ILE A 234 -7.86 17.78 -8.85
C ILE A 234 -7.02 16.56 -8.45
N ALA A 235 -6.86 16.31 -7.15
CA ALA A 235 -6.12 15.14 -6.66
C ALA A 235 -6.79 13.82 -7.11
N GLN A 236 -8.12 13.73 -7.04
CA GLN A 236 -8.88 12.59 -7.54
C GLN A 236 -8.73 12.42 -9.06
N TRP A 237 -8.76 13.52 -9.81
CA TRP A 237 -8.61 13.50 -11.26
C TRP A 237 -7.19 13.08 -11.68
N GLN A 238 -6.16 13.46 -10.93
CA GLN A 238 -4.76 13.13 -11.24
C GLN A 238 -4.33 11.74 -10.73
N HIS A 239 -4.80 11.33 -9.56
CA HIS A 239 -4.27 10.17 -8.83
C HIS A 239 -5.34 9.21 -8.31
N GLY A 240 -6.61 9.52 -8.52
CA GLY A 240 -7.71 8.69 -8.06
C GLY A 240 -7.87 7.41 -8.88
N TYR A 241 -8.31 6.35 -8.20
CA TYR A 241 -8.61 5.04 -8.79
C TYR A 241 -10.10 4.83 -9.11
N LEU A 242 -10.95 5.86 -8.90
CA LEU A 242 -12.38 5.79 -9.27
C LEU A 242 -12.56 6.19 -10.75
N PRO A 243 -13.67 5.80 -11.40
CA PRO A 243 -13.95 6.20 -12.78
C PRO A 243 -13.75 7.71 -13.00
N GLY A 244 -12.92 8.05 -13.98
CA GLY A 244 -12.53 9.43 -14.32
C GLY A 244 -11.31 9.98 -13.56
N GLY A 245 -10.69 9.18 -12.69
CA GLY A 245 -9.39 9.50 -12.06
C GLY A 245 -8.20 9.04 -12.91
N GLY A 246 -7.03 9.62 -12.65
CA GLY A 246 -5.83 9.40 -13.47
C GLY A 246 -5.21 8.01 -13.35
N ASN A 247 -5.51 7.30 -12.26
CA ASN A 247 -5.08 5.91 -12.04
C ASN A 247 -6.24 4.92 -12.23
N TYR A 248 -7.32 5.33 -12.92
CA TYR A 248 -8.45 4.44 -13.16
C TYR A 248 -8.10 3.39 -14.19
N GLU A 249 -8.17 2.12 -13.79
CA GLU A 249 -8.05 0.96 -14.67
C GLU A 249 -9.39 0.23 -14.75
N HIS A 250 -9.82 -0.08 -15.98
CA HIS A 250 -11.03 -0.86 -16.20
C HIS A 250 -10.68 -2.35 -16.22
N TYR A 251 -10.73 -2.99 -15.05
CA TYR A 251 -10.46 -4.42 -14.94
C TYR A 251 -11.58 -5.26 -15.55
N THR A 252 -11.21 -6.16 -16.46
CA THR A 252 -12.10 -7.19 -17.02
C THR A 252 -11.50 -8.56 -16.81
N VAL A 253 -12.34 -9.54 -16.47
CA VAL A 253 -11.92 -10.94 -16.37
C VAL A 253 -11.73 -11.50 -17.78
N SER A 254 -10.48 -11.65 -18.17
CA SER A 254 -10.03 -12.23 -19.44
C SER A 254 -10.13 -13.77 -19.43
N ASP A 255 -9.87 -14.40 -20.58
CA ASP A 255 -9.77 -15.86 -20.65
C ASP A 255 -8.55 -16.39 -19.88
N HIS A 256 -7.45 -15.62 -19.83
CA HIS A 256 -6.27 -15.91 -19.03
C HIS A 256 -6.63 -16.01 -17.54
N ASP A 257 -7.34 -15.01 -17.00
CA ASP A 257 -7.77 -14.99 -15.59
C ASP A 257 -8.68 -16.19 -15.24
N ARG A 258 -9.54 -16.62 -16.18
CA ARG A 258 -10.41 -17.79 -15.98
C ARG A 258 -9.62 -19.09 -15.89
N ARG A 259 -8.49 -19.21 -16.59
CA ARG A 259 -7.61 -20.38 -16.51
C ARG A 259 -6.89 -20.44 -15.17
N ALA A 260 -6.51 -19.29 -14.60
CA ALA A 260 -6.00 -19.21 -13.25
C ALA A 260 -6.95 -19.88 -12.25
N ALA A 261 -8.26 -19.62 -12.35
CA ALA A 261 -9.27 -20.19 -11.46
C ALA A 261 -9.31 -21.72 -11.50
N ALA A 262 -9.12 -22.34 -12.68
CA ALA A 262 -9.08 -23.79 -12.83
C ALA A 262 -7.83 -24.41 -12.18
N ILE A 263 -6.70 -23.70 -12.17
CA ILE A 263 -5.48 -24.12 -11.46
C ILE A 263 -5.64 -23.93 -9.96
N MET A 264 -6.17 -22.78 -9.52
CA MET A 264 -6.40 -22.48 -8.10
C MET A 264 -7.33 -23.49 -7.42
N ALA A 265 -8.35 -23.99 -8.12
CA ALA A 265 -9.25 -25.03 -7.62
C ALA A 265 -8.54 -26.34 -7.27
N GLN A 266 -7.33 -26.57 -7.78
CA GLN A 266 -6.53 -27.75 -7.48
C GLN A 266 -5.74 -27.59 -6.18
N ILE A 267 -5.53 -26.36 -5.69
CA ILE A 267 -4.73 -26.07 -4.51
C ILE A 267 -5.53 -26.45 -3.25
N PRO A 268 -5.06 -27.39 -2.40
CA PRO A 268 -5.75 -27.77 -1.17
C PRO A 268 -6.01 -26.57 -0.24
N ALA A 269 -7.07 -26.63 0.56
CA ALA A 269 -7.43 -25.54 1.48
C ALA A 269 -6.46 -25.41 2.68
N ASP A 270 -5.71 -26.47 2.97
CA ASP A 270 -4.70 -26.57 4.03
C ASP A 270 -3.25 -26.45 3.50
N ALA A 271 -3.06 -26.25 2.20
CA ALA A 271 -1.74 -26.10 1.60
C ALA A 271 -1.01 -24.84 2.11
N LYS A 272 0.31 -24.93 2.22
CA LYS A 272 1.17 -23.77 2.47
C LYS A 272 1.67 -23.23 1.15
N VAL A 273 1.20 -22.05 0.77
CA VAL A 273 1.34 -21.54 -0.61
C VAL A 273 2.37 -20.42 -0.69
N SER A 274 3.26 -20.48 -1.66
CA SER A 274 4.06 -19.35 -2.11
C SER A 274 3.53 -18.87 -3.47
N ALA A 275 3.08 -17.62 -3.57
CA ALA A 275 2.46 -17.08 -4.78
C ALA A 275 2.98 -15.67 -5.12
N GLN A 276 2.92 -15.28 -6.39
CA GLN A 276 3.18 -13.89 -6.79
C GLN A 276 2.14 -12.93 -6.19
N ASP A 277 2.50 -11.66 -6.05
CA ASP A 277 1.68 -10.62 -5.41
C ASP A 277 0.27 -10.46 -6.01
N LYS A 278 0.11 -10.62 -7.34
CA LYS A 278 -1.20 -10.57 -8.00
C LYS A 278 -2.03 -11.84 -7.79
N LEU A 279 -1.41 -12.96 -7.44
CA LEU A 279 -2.07 -14.25 -7.17
C LEU A 279 -2.36 -14.46 -5.68
N ASP A 280 -1.54 -13.85 -4.81
CA ASP A 280 -1.59 -13.96 -3.36
C ASP A 280 -3.00 -13.72 -2.77
N PRO A 281 -3.75 -12.65 -3.16
CA PRO A 281 -5.10 -12.41 -2.63
C PRO A 281 -6.09 -13.54 -2.91
N HIS A 282 -5.88 -14.30 -3.99
CA HIS A 282 -6.75 -15.41 -4.35
C HIS A 282 -6.46 -16.69 -3.57
N VAL A 283 -5.28 -16.78 -2.94
CA VAL A 283 -4.87 -17.93 -2.12
C VAL A 283 -4.78 -17.62 -0.63
N ALA A 284 -4.93 -16.35 -0.24
CA ALA A 284 -4.88 -15.81 1.13
C ALA A 284 -5.90 -16.39 2.13
N GLY A 285 -6.85 -17.22 1.68
CA GLY A 285 -7.77 -17.94 2.57
C GLY A 285 -7.12 -19.09 3.36
N ARG A 286 -5.85 -19.39 3.10
CA ARG A 286 -5.06 -20.46 3.74
C ARG A 286 -4.36 -19.96 4.99
N GLU A 287 -4.05 -20.86 5.91
CA GLU A 287 -3.34 -20.51 7.16
C GLU A 287 -1.95 -19.92 6.90
N THR A 288 -1.26 -20.38 5.86
CA THR A 288 0.10 -19.91 5.51
C THR A 288 0.18 -19.55 4.04
N VAL A 289 0.55 -18.30 3.78
CA VAL A 289 0.87 -17.81 2.45
C VAL A 289 2.14 -16.96 2.47
N TYR A 290 2.97 -17.10 1.45
CA TYR A 290 4.20 -16.35 1.21
C TYR A 290 4.15 -15.65 -0.14
N ILE A 291 4.80 -14.50 -0.21
CA ILE A 291 5.11 -13.83 -1.47
C ILE A 291 6.32 -14.53 -2.11
N PHE A 292 6.11 -15.13 -3.28
CA PHE A 292 7.17 -15.74 -4.09
C PHE A 292 8.27 -14.70 -4.41
N PRO A 293 9.58 -15.03 -4.34
CA PRO A 293 10.19 -16.37 -4.31
C PRO A 293 10.40 -16.98 -2.91
N ARG A 294 9.88 -16.37 -1.85
CA ARG A 294 10.00 -16.94 -0.50
C ARG A 294 9.22 -18.25 -0.42
N THR A 295 9.90 -19.35 -0.15
CA THR A 295 9.29 -20.68 -0.08
C THR A 295 9.24 -21.27 1.33
N ASP A 296 10.15 -20.93 2.25
CA ASP A 296 10.20 -21.44 3.63
C ASP A 296 9.71 -22.89 3.80
N ASP A 297 8.54 -23.10 4.43
CA ASP A 297 7.91 -24.40 4.62
C ASP A 297 6.71 -24.65 3.68
N ALA A 298 6.58 -23.85 2.62
CA ALA A 298 5.59 -24.03 1.57
C ALA A 298 5.74 -25.40 0.90
N ASP A 299 4.59 -25.99 0.57
CA ASP A 299 4.48 -27.23 -0.19
C ASP A 299 3.97 -27.01 -1.62
N THR A 300 3.47 -25.79 -1.90
CA THR A 300 2.82 -25.42 -3.14
C THR A 300 3.32 -24.04 -3.60
N ILE A 301 3.66 -23.92 -4.89
CA ILE A 301 4.04 -22.65 -5.52
C ILE A 301 3.08 -22.37 -6.67
N PHE A 302 2.53 -21.16 -6.74
CA PHE A 302 1.64 -20.73 -7.83
C PHE A 302 2.15 -19.44 -8.47
N VAL A 303 2.52 -19.53 -9.74
CA VAL A 303 3.16 -18.42 -10.49
C VAL A 303 2.49 -18.22 -11.84
N ASP A 304 2.55 -16.98 -12.32
CA ASP A 304 2.18 -16.50 -13.64
C ASP A 304 3.41 -15.83 -14.27
N VAL A 305 3.92 -16.41 -15.35
CA VAL A 305 5.10 -15.89 -16.04
C VAL A 305 4.77 -14.83 -17.10
N THR A 306 3.49 -14.49 -17.28
CA THR A 306 3.03 -13.54 -18.30
C THR A 306 2.90 -12.12 -17.75
N GLY A 307 2.71 -11.99 -16.44
CA GLY A 307 2.62 -10.72 -15.73
C GLY A 307 3.91 -10.29 -15.02
N PRO A 308 3.86 -9.16 -14.31
CA PRO A 308 4.98 -8.67 -13.50
C PRO A 308 5.48 -9.73 -12.51
N ALA A 309 6.80 -9.85 -12.41
CA ALA A 309 7.47 -10.83 -11.53
C ALA A 309 7.81 -10.28 -10.14
N TRP A 310 7.19 -9.17 -9.72
CA TRP A 310 7.50 -8.50 -8.45
C TRP A 310 7.47 -9.50 -7.28
N PRO A 311 8.46 -9.46 -6.36
CA PRO A 311 9.51 -8.45 -6.20
C PRO A 311 10.82 -8.74 -6.96
N ILE A 312 10.84 -9.73 -7.85
CA ILE A 312 12.03 -10.13 -8.61
C ILE A 312 11.92 -9.77 -10.09
N HIS A 313 13.05 -9.81 -10.79
CA HIS A 313 13.04 -9.62 -12.24
C HIS A 313 12.49 -10.87 -12.96
N PRO A 314 11.78 -10.75 -14.09
CA PRO A 314 11.28 -11.91 -14.84
C PRO A 314 12.35 -12.95 -15.19
N SER A 315 13.59 -12.51 -15.48
CA SER A 315 14.73 -13.41 -15.69
C SER A 315 15.09 -14.23 -14.44
N ASP A 316 14.99 -13.62 -13.26
CA ASP A 316 15.26 -14.29 -11.98
C ASP A 316 14.11 -15.25 -11.62
N LEU A 317 12.87 -14.89 -11.96
CA LEU A 317 11.72 -15.80 -11.86
C LEU A 317 11.97 -17.07 -12.67
N HIS A 318 12.37 -16.92 -13.94
CA HIS A 318 12.71 -18.07 -14.79
C HIS A 318 13.85 -18.92 -14.18
N ALA A 319 14.95 -18.29 -13.78
CA ALA A 319 16.08 -18.99 -13.16
C ALA A 319 15.69 -19.72 -11.86
N THR A 320 14.82 -19.10 -11.06
CA THR A 320 14.31 -19.69 -9.80
C THR A 320 13.42 -20.91 -10.08
N ILE A 321 12.51 -20.82 -11.06
CA ILE A 321 11.65 -21.95 -11.45
C ILE A 321 12.49 -23.11 -11.97
N GLU A 322 13.46 -22.84 -12.85
CA GLU A 322 14.40 -23.86 -13.34
C GLU A 322 15.12 -24.53 -12.17
N GLN A 323 15.68 -23.75 -11.23
CA GLN A 323 16.35 -24.28 -10.04
C GLN A 323 15.42 -25.17 -9.19
N LEU A 324 14.17 -24.76 -8.99
CA LEU A 324 13.17 -25.55 -8.25
C LEU A 324 12.87 -26.88 -8.94
N LEU A 325 12.75 -26.89 -10.27
CA LEU A 325 12.53 -28.12 -11.05
C LEU A 325 13.75 -29.05 -11.04
N PHE A 326 14.95 -28.56 -10.74
CA PHE A 326 16.12 -29.40 -10.48
C PHE A 326 16.10 -30.03 -9.07
N THR A 327 15.42 -29.42 -8.10
CA THR A 327 15.37 -29.90 -6.71
C THR A 327 14.19 -30.86 -6.48
N ASP A 328 13.44 -30.69 -5.39
CA ASP A 328 12.35 -31.55 -4.94
C ASP A 328 10.98 -31.06 -5.39
N TRP A 329 10.90 -30.07 -6.29
CA TRP A 329 9.64 -29.56 -6.83
C TRP A 329 9.31 -30.18 -8.18
N GLY A 330 8.02 -30.48 -8.38
CA GLY A 330 7.49 -30.94 -9.65
C GLY A 330 6.27 -30.14 -10.09
N VAL A 331 5.97 -30.21 -11.39
CA VAL A 331 4.84 -29.54 -12.04
C VAL A 331 3.56 -30.33 -11.78
N ALA A 332 2.66 -29.74 -10.99
CA ALA A 332 1.32 -30.26 -10.72
C ALA A 332 0.32 -29.87 -11.83
N ALA A 333 0.40 -28.62 -12.30
CA ALA A 333 -0.42 -28.11 -13.39
C ALA A 333 0.31 -26.98 -14.13
N GLY A 334 -0.07 -26.76 -15.38
CA GLY A 334 0.33 -25.58 -16.13
C GLY A 334 -0.63 -25.31 -17.29
N ASP A 335 -1.06 -24.07 -17.44
CA ASP A 335 -1.96 -23.63 -18.50
C ASP A 335 -1.74 -22.14 -18.72
N ASP A 336 -1.59 -21.72 -19.97
CA ASP A 336 -1.57 -20.32 -20.36
C ASP A 336 -0.63 -19.44 -19.53
N GLY A 337 0.63 -19.86 -19.35
CA GLY A 337 1.64 -19.11 -18.60
C GLY A 337 1.56 -19.25 -17.08
N TYR A 338 0.53 -19.91 -16.55
CA TYR A 338 0.47 -20.28 -15.14
C TYR A 338 1.20 -21.60 -14.88
N LEU A 339 1.93 -21.69 -13.76
CA LEU A 339 2.49 -22.92 -13.23
C LEU A 339 2.07 -23.14 -11.78
N LEU A 340 1.67 -24.37 -11.49
CA LEU A 340 1.49 -24.87 -10.14
C LEU A 340 2.57 -25.92 -9.88
N LEU A 341 3.47 -25.62 -8.95
CA LEU A 341 4.50 -26.56 -8.50
C LEU A 341 4.11 -27.13 -7.14
N ARG A 342 4.46 -28.39 -6.91
CA ARG A 342 4.34 -29.03 -5.60
C ARG A 342 5.59 -29.78 -5.23
N LYS A 343 5.89 -29.75 -3.94
CA LYS A 343 7.01 -30.49 -3.36
C LYS A 343 6.76 -31.99 -3.44
N GLY A 344 7.79 -32.76 -3.76
CA GLY A 344 7.77 -34.22 -3.85
C GLY A 344 7.14 -34.81 -5.11
N LEU A 345 6.68 -33.99 -6.06
CA LEU A 345 6.16 -34.52 -7.33
C LEU A 345 7.28 -34.96 -8.29
N PRO A 346 7.18 -36.15 -8.91
CA PRO A 346 8.22 -36.65 -9.81
C PRO A 346 8.18 -35.98 -11.19
N ASN A 347 7.01 -35.49 -11.61
CA ASN A 347 6.86 -34.86 -12.92
C ASN A 347 7.50 -33.47 -12.91
N ARG A 348 8.51 -33.25 -13.74
CA ARG A 348 9.18 -31.94 -13.92
C ARG A 348 8.90 -31.32 -15.28
N THR A 349 8.14 -32.02 -16.12
CA THR A 349 7.84 -31.58 -17.48
C THR A 349 6.71 -30.56 -17.46
N ILE A 350 7.00 -29.36 -17.98
CA ILE A 350 6.01 -28.32 -18.19
C ILE A 350 5.04 -28.78 -19.30
N PRO A 351 3.72 -28.81 -19.05
CA PRO A 351 2.74 -29.28 -20.04
C PRO A 351 2.62 -28.32 -21.22
N ARG A 352 2.23 -28.84 -22.40
CA ARG A 352 2.07 -28.01 -23.61
C ARG A 352 1.08 -26.86 -23.45
N SER A 353 0.05 -27.04 -22.63
CA SER A 353 -0.96 -26.01 -22.32
C SER A 353 -0.36 -24.75 -21.70
N PHE A 354 0.72 -24.85 -20.92
CA PHE A 354 1.42 -23.68 -20.38
C PHE A 354 1.86 -22.71 -21.49
N TYR A 355 2.33 -23.24 -22.61
CA TYR A 355 2.88 -22.41 -23.69
C TYR A 355 1.81 -21.71 -24.54
N SER A 356 0.50 -21.88 -24.25
CA SER A 356 -0.56 -21.19 -25.02
C SER A 356 -0.49 -19.67 -24.87
N ALA A 357 -0.01 -19.15 -23.74
CA ALA A 357 0.13 -17.71 -23.50
C ALA A 357 1.08 -17.02 -24.51
N PHE A 358 2.01 -17.79 -25.08
CA PHE A 358 3.00 -17.29 -26.04
C PHE A 358 2.65 -17.64 -27.49
N GLN A 359 1.50 -18.28 -27.71
CA GLN A 359 1.01 -18.57 -29.06
C GLN A 359 0.29 -17.35 -29.63
N PRO A 360 0.50 -17.03 -30.91
CA PRO A 360 -0.28 -15.99 -31.55
C PRO A 360 -1.77 -16.38 -31.55
N PRO A 361 -2.69 -15.39 -31.51
CA PRO A 361 -4.11 -15.68 -31.66
C PRO A 361 -4.35 -16.45 -32.96
N VAL A 362 -5.31 -17.39 -32.95
CA VAL A 362 -5.63 -18.24 -34.11
C VAL A 362 -5.93 -17.43 -35.38
N SER A 363 -6.40 -16.19 -35.22
CA SER A 363 -6.68 -15.26 -36.32
C SER A 363 -5.45 -14.56 -36.91
N ALA A 364 -4.28 -14.63 -36.26
CA ALA A 364 -3.07 -13.99 -36.74
C ALA A 364 -2.46 -14.78 -37.91
N GLN A 365 -2.45 -14.18 -39.09
CA GLN A 365 -1.71 -14.75 -40.22
C GLN A 365 -0.21 -14.56 -39.99
N PRO A 366 0.63 -15.59 -40.21
CA PRO A 366 2.06 -15.44 -40.16
C PRO A 366 2.50 -14.44 -41.26
N PRO A 367 3.46 -13.56 -40.99
CA PRO A 367 3.97 -12.64 -42.01
C PRO A 367 4.57 -13.41 -43.20
N ASP A 368 4.41 -12.85 -44.40
CA ASP A 368 4.83 -13.49 -45.66
C ASP A 368 6.35 -13.70 -45.76
N GLN A 369 7.14 -12.85 -45.11
CA GLN A 369 8.60 -12.95 -45.08
C GLN A 369 9.15 -12.74 -43.65
N PRO A 370 10.15 -13.52 -43.23
CA PRO A 370 10.80 -13.32 -41.93
C PRO A 370 11.65 -12.05 -41.92
N VAL A 371 11.71 -11.37 -40.78
CA VAL A 371 12.63 -10.25 -40.52
C VAL A 371 14.08 -10.69 -40.68
N SER A 372 14.42 -11.87 -40.16
CA SER A 372 15.77 -12.43 -40.29
C SER A 372 15.76 -13.95 -40.14
N ILE A 373 16.74 -14.62 -40.74
CA ILE A 373 16.95 -16.06 -40.64
C ILE A 373 18.30 -16.31 -39.95
N PHE A 374 18.28 -17.11 -38.89
CA PHE A 374 19.44 -17.44 -38.07
C PHE A 374 19.86 -18.89 -38.34
N GLY A 375 20.85 -19.04 -39.21
CA GLY A 375 21.30 -20.35 -39.68
C GLY A 375 20.20 -21.10 -40.44
N GLU A 376 20.12 -22.41 -40.24
CA GLU A 376 19.12 -23.26 -40.91
C GLU A 376 17.93 -23.63 -40.00
N ALA A 377 17.89 -23.10 -38.77
CA ALA A 377 17.03 -23.61 -37.70
C ALA A 377 15.92 -22.65 -37.26
N LEU A 378 16.19 -21.33 -37.22
CA LEU A 378 15.27 -20.34 -36.66
C LEU A 378 15.09 -19.16 -37.61
N ALA A 379 13.85 -18.70 -37.76
CA ALA A 379 13.52 -17.44 -38.40
C ALA A 379 12.78 -16.54 -37.41
N LEU A 380 13.21 -15.29 -37.31
CA LEU A 380 12.48 -14.23 -36.64
C LEU A 380 11.42 -13.72 -37.61
N LEU A 381 10.15 -13.94 -37.29
CA LEU A 381 9.02 -13.54 -38.12
C LEU A 381 8.67 -12.07 -37.95
N ASP A 382 8.61 -11.60 -36.71
CA ASP A 382 8.36 -10.21 -36.35
C ASP A 382 8.92 -9.90 -34.95
N HIS A 383 8.98 -8.61 -34.63
CA HIS A 383 9.27 -8.13 -33.29
C HIS A 383 8.42 -6.89 -33.00
N GLN A 384 8.07 -6.70 -31.73
CA GLN A 384 7.41 -5.50 -31.24
C GLN A 384 8.06 -5.06 -29.93
N VAL A 385 8.26 -3.76 -29.80
CA VAL A 385 8.70 -3.14 -28.54
C VAL A 385 7.60 -2.17 -28.14
N HIS A 386 7.05 -2.38 -26.95
CA HIS A 386 6.06 -1.49 -26.37
C HIS A 386 6.30 -1.35 -24.88
N VAL A 387 5.59 -0.42 -24.27
CA VAL A 387 5.55 -0.26 -22.82
C VAL A 387 4.22 -0.82 -22.36
N ASP A 388 4.22 -1.69 -21.36
CA ASP A 388 2.99 -2.24 -20.81
C ASP A 388 2.24 -1.24 -19.92
N GLU A 389 1.11 -1.68 -19.36
CA GLU A 389 0.29 -0.87 -18.45
C GLU A 389 1.01 -0.47 -17.14
N HIS A 390 2.13 -1.10 -16.83
CA HIS A 390 2.94 -0.83 -15.64
C HIS A 390 4.19 0.01 -15.92
N GLY A 391 4.37 0.44 -17.17
CA GLY A 391 5.54 1.21 -17.55
C GLY A 391 6.78 0.35 -17.86
N GLU A 392 6.65 -0.97 -17.88
CA GLU A 392 7.75 -1.88 -18.20
C GLU A 392 7.93 -1.99 -19.71
N THR A 393 9.17 -2.01 -20.17
CA THR A 393 9.47 -2.19 -21.61
C THR A 393 9.38 -3.67 -21.97
N VAL A 394 8.40 -4.01 -22.78
CA VAL A 394 8.12 -5.37 -23.23
C VAL A 394 8.61 -5.55 -24.67
N VAL A 395 9.45 -6.57 -24.86
CA VAL A 395 9.91 -7.01 -26.19
C VAL A 395 9.24 -8.33 -26.53
N GLN A 396 8.36 -8.30 -27.52
CA GLN A 396 7.76 -9.49 -28.09
C GLN A 396 8.50 -9.91 -29.36
N LEU A 397 8.91 -11.17 -29.42
CA LEU A 397 9.61 -11.74 -30.56
C LEU A 397 8.85 -12.97 -31.06
N ARG A 398 8.44 -12.98 -32.33
CA ARG A 398 7.79 -14.14 -32.92
C ARG A 398 8.79 -14.96 -33.71
N TRP A 399 8.94 -16.22 -33.32
CA TRP A 399 9.90 -17.14 -33.94
C TRP A 399 9.20 -18.27 -34.70
N LYS A 400 9.84 -18.73 -35.77
CA LYS A 400 9.48 -19.95 -36.49
C LYS A 400 10.67 -20.89 -36.51
N ALA A 401 10.46 -22.11 -36.04
CA ALA A 401 11.40 -23.20 -36.27
C ALA A 401 11.33 -23.61 -37.74
N LEU A 402 12.46 -23.52 -38.44
CA LEU A 402 12.61 -23.95 -39.84
C LEU A 402 12.86 -25.47 -39.95
N ARG A 403 13.27 -26.10 -38.85
CA ARG A 403 13.44 -27.54 -38.69
C ARG A 403 12.70 -28.03 -37.46
N HIS A 404 12.14 -29.24 -37.53
CA HIS A 404 11.44 -29.85 -36.40
C HIS A 404 11.83 -31.34 -36.28
N PRO A 405 12.25 -31.82 -35.09
CA PRO A 405 12.48 -31.06 -33.86
C PRO A 405 13.75 -30.20 -33.91
N LEU A 406 13.82 -29.15 -33.10
CA LEU A 406 15.08 -28.48 -32.78
C LEU A 406 15.88 -29.41 -31.85
N THR A 407 17.10 -29.78 -32.22
CA THR A 407 17.95 -30.72 -31.45
C THR A 407 19.01 -30.03 -30.60
N THR A 408 19.05 -28.70 -30.63
CA THR A 408 20.05 -27.87 -29.95
C THR A 408 19.32 -26.81 -29.15
N ASP A 409 19.82 -26.51 -27.95
CA ASP A 409 19.29 -25.42 -27.12
C ASP A 409 19.76 -24.06 -27.66
N TYR A 410 18.83 -23.12 -27.77
CA TYR A 410 19.11 -21.76 -28.23
C TYR A 410 18.91 -20.77 -27.09
N ARG A 411 19.79 -19.77 -27.01
CA ARG A 411 19.62 -18.59 -26.16
C ARG A 411 19.47 -17.36 -27.02
N ILE A 412 18.45 -16.57 -26.76
CA ILE A 412 18.16 -15.33 -27.48
C ILE A 412 18.65 -14.17 -26.62
N TYR A 413 19.49 -13.33 -27.20
CA TYR A 413 19.97 -12.11 -26.56
C TYR A 413 19.36 -10.91 -27.29
N VAL A 414 18.70 -10.04 -26.54
CA VAL A 414 18.17 -8.76 -27.04
C VAL A 414 19.08 -7.66 -26.52
N ALA A 415 19.64 -6.87 -27.44
CA ALA A 415 20.44 -5.70 -27.12
C ALA A 415 19.73 -4.45 -27.65
N PHE A 416 19.59 -3.44 -26.80
CA PHE A 416 19.11 -2.12 -27.18
C PHE A 416 20.33 -1.24 -27.49
N ALA A 417 20.31 -0.56 -28.63
CA ALA A 417 21.39 0.31 -29.10
C ALA A 417 21.16 1.77 -28.70
#